data_AF-A0A845Z9M3-F1
#
_entry.id   AF-A0A845Z9M3-F1
#
_cell.length_a   1.000
_cell.length_b   1.000
_cell.length_c   1.000
_cell.angle_alpha   90.00
_cell.angle_beta   90.00
_cell.angle_gamma   90.00
#
_symmetry.space_group_name_H-M   'P 1'
#
loop_
_entity.id
_entity.type
_entity.pdbx_description
1 polymer ?
#
loop_
_entity_poly.entity_id
_entity_poly.type
_entity_poly.pdbx_seq_one_letter_code
_entity_poly.pdbx_strand_id
1 'polypeptide(L)' 'MVKPLIDNNAKVCSVYENAIQSSQVLEVVPINRTILRESARLRSTINIRLPDAIHAATAILNECEIFLTNDKQL' A
#
# COMPACT_ATOMS: atom_id res chain seq x y z
N MET A 1 0.96 11.85 -2.09
CA MET A 1 1.75 12.75 -1.21
C MET A 1 2.86 13.51 -1.90
N VAL A 2 3.70 12.91 -2.77
CA VAL A 2 4.89 13.59 -3.35
C VAL A 2 4.58 14.95 -3.99
N LYS A 3 3.63 15.02 -4.92
CA LYS A 3 3.29 16.27 -5.62
C LYS A 3 2.74 17.37 -4.68
N PRO A 4 1.73 17.08 -3.82
CA PRO A 4 1.27 18.04 -2.80
C PRO A 4 2.37 18.56 -1.87
N LEU A 5 3.34 17.72 -1.49
CA LEU A 5 4.47 18.13 -0.65
C LEU A 5 5.41 19.08 -1.39
N ILE A 6 5.76 18.77 -2.64
CA ILE A 6 6.58 19.64 -3.50
C ILE A 6 5.90 21.00 -3.66
N ASP A 7 4.59 21.00 -3.87
CA ASP A 7 3.80 22.21 -4.07
C ASP A 7 3.45 22.94 -2.75
N ASN A 8 3.90 22.44 -1.58
CA ASN A 8 3.55 22.92 -0.24
C ASN A 8 2.03 23.08 -0.01
N ASN A 9 1.23 22.22 -0.64
CA ASN A 9 -0.23 22.30 -0.58
C ASN A 9 -0.78 21.50 0.61
N ALA A 10 -0.73 22.13 1.79
CA ALA A 10 -1.18 21.53 3.05
C ALA A 10 -2.63 21.00 2.99
N LYS A 11 -3.52 21.71 2.29
CA LYS A 11 -4.93 21.30 2.15
C LYS A 11 -5.05 19.94 1.47
N VAL A 12 -4.30 19.72 0.38
CA VAL A 12 -4.31 18.44 -0.33
C VAL A 12 -3.63 17.34 0.48
N CYS A 13 -2.54 17.65 1.22
CA CYS A 13 -1.93 16.69 2.14
C CYS A 13 -2.93 16.19 3.18
N SER A 14 -3.65 17.08 3.85
CA SER A 14 -4.66 16.71 4.85
C SER A 14 -5.80 15.88 4.26
N VAL A 15 -6.20 16.12 3.00
CA VAL A 15 -7.20 15.27 2.34
C VAL A 15 -6.69 13.84 2.16
N TYR A 16 -5.45 13.65 1.73
CA TYR A 16 -4.88 12.30 1.58
C TYR A 16 -4.72 11.59 2.93
N GLU A 17 -4.22 12.29 3.95
CA GLU A 17 -4.02 11.72 5.29
C GLU A 17 -5.35 11.31 5.93
N ASN A 18 -6.38 12.15 5.80
CA ASN A 18 -7.71 11.83 6.32
C ASN A 18 -8.43 10.72 5.53
N ALA A 19 -8.11 10.57 4.24
CA ALA A 19 -8.69 9.51 3.41
C ALA A 19 -8.05 8.14 3.67
N ILE A 20 -6.76 8.10 4.04
CA ILE A 20 -5.99 6.88 4.23
C ILE A 20 -5.63 6.75 5.72
N GLN A 21 -6.64 6.50 6.54
CA GLN A 21 -6.49 6.24 7.97
C GLN A 21 -7.37 5.06 8.39
N SER A 22 -6.94 4.34 9.43
CA SER A 22 -7.75 3.27 10.00
C SER A 22 -9.09 3.82 10.51
N SER A 23 -10.14 3.03 10.32
CA SER A 23 -11.51 3.30 10.75
C SER A 23 -12.18 1.99 11.18
N GLN A 24 -13.48 2.02 11.48
CA GLN A 24 -14.23 0.80 11.82
C GLN A 24 -14.32 -0.20 10.66
N VAL A 25 -14.16 0.24 9.41
CA VAL A 25 -14.36 -0.57 8.19
C VAL A 25 -13.11 -0.70 7.33
N LEU A 26 -12.01 -0.05 7.72
CA LEU A 26 -10.75 -0.06 7.00
C LEU A 26 -9.61 -0.10 8.01
N GLU A 27 -8.72 -1.08 7.88
CA GLU A 27 -7.47 -1.09 8.62
C GLU A 27 -6.32 -0.66 7.71
N VAL A 28 -5.56 0.35 8.14
CA VAL A 28 -4.34 0.78 7.46
C VAL A 28 -3.15 0.14 8.18
N VAL A 29 -2.58 -0.89 7.56
CA VAL A 29 -1.48 -1.67 8.13
C VAL A 29 -0.15 -0.94 7.91
N PRO A 30 0.66 -0.72 8.98
CA PRO A 30 1.97 -0.10 8.84
C PRO A 30 2.96 -1.05 8.14
N ILE A 31 3.76 -0.51 7.23
CA ILE A 31 4.83 -1.27 6.57
C ILE A 31 5.91 -1.60 7.59
N ASN A 32 6.12 -2.89 7.84
CA ASN A 32 7.17 -3.39 8.72
C ASN A 32 8.16 -4.29 7.97
N ARG A 33 9.22 -4.73 8.67
CA ARG A 33 10.29 -5.55 8.08
C ARG A 33 9.80 -6.91 7.57
N THR A 34 8.76 -7.49 8.19
CA THR A 34 8.14 -8.73 7.72
C THR A 34 7.48 -8.52 6.37
N ILE A 35 6.69 -7.45 6.22
CA ILE A 35 6.07 -7.06 4.95
C ILE A 35 7.13 -6.79 3.89
N LEU A 36 8.20 -6.05 4.20
CA LEU A 36 9.25 -5.74 3.23
C LEU A 36 10.01 -6.99 2.76
N ARG A 37 10.32 -7.93 3.65
CA ARG A 37 10.96 -9.19 3.29
C ARG A 37 10.06 -10.02 2.39
N GLU A 38 8.76 -10.06 2.72
CA GLU A 38 7.76 -10.75 1.93
C GLU A 38 7.59 -10.12 0.54
N SER A 39 7.56 -8.79 0.48
CA SER A 39 7.53 -8.03 -0.77
C SER A 39 8.71 -8.37 -1.66
N ALA A 40 9.92 -8.45 -1.09
CA ALA A 40 11.13 -8.82 -1.82
C ALA A 40 11.06 -10.26 -2.34
N ARG A 41 10.52 -11.19 -1.55
CA ARG A 41 10.27 -12.58 -1.97
C ARG A 41 9.32 -12.63 -3.16
N LEU A 42 8.16 -11.98 -3.07
CA LEU A 42 7.18 -11.91 -4.16
C LEU A 42 7.82 -11.33 -5.44
N ARG A 43 8.56 -10.23 -5.34
CA ARG A 43 9.22 -9.64 -6.52
C ARG A 43 10.29 -10.51 -7.15
N SER A 44 10.89 -11.42 -6.39
CA SER A 44 11.85 -12.39 -6.93
C SER A 44 11.19 -13.48 -7.76
N THR A 45 9.90 -13.74 -7.55
CA THR A 45 9.15 -14.81 -8.23
C THR A 45 8.19 -14.28 -9.29
N ILE A 46 7.69 -13.05 -9.15
CA ILE A 46 6.77 -12.38 -10.07
C ILE A 46 7.24 -10.97 -10.43
N ASN A 47 7.09 -10.58 -11.70
CA ASN A 47 7.55 -9.29 -12.20
C ASN A 47 6.58 -8.15 -11.89
N ILE A 48 6.51 -7.75 -10.62
CA ILE A 48 5.66 -6.64 -10.14
C ILE A 48 6.51 -5.51 -9.54
N ARG A 49 5.95 -4.29 -9.52
CA ARG A 49 6.64 -3.11 -8.96
C ARG A 49 6.67 -3.21 -7.43
N LEU A 50 7.57 -2.42 -6.80
CA LEU A 50 7.72 -2.43 -5.34
C LEU A 50 6.43 -2.12 -4.58
N PRO A 51 5.67 -1.05 -4.92
CA PRO A 51 4.47 -0.71 -4.17
C PRO A 51 3.41 -1.81 -4.26
N ASP A 52 3.25 -2.40 -5.46
CA ASP A 52 2.32 -3.50 -5.72
C ASP A 52 2.69 -4.73 -4.88
N ALA A 53 3.98 -5.07 -4.81
CA ALA A 53 4.47 -6.16 -3.98
C ALA A 53 4.26 -5.92 -2.48
N ILE A 54 4.38 -4.67 -2.02
CA ILE A 54 4.08 -4.30 -0.63
C ILE A 54 2.60 -4.52 -0.33
N HIS A 55 1.70 -4.09 -1.21
CA HIS A 55 0.27 -4.32 -1.03
C HIS A 55 -0.08 -5.81 -1.04
N ALA A 56 0.45 -6.59 -2.00
CA ALA A 56 0.21 -8.03 -2.07
C ALA A 56 0.76 -8.77 -0.84
N ALA A 57 1.99 -8.46 -0.42
CA ALA A 57 2.57 -9.01 0.81
C ALA A 57 1.75 -8.68 2.04
N THR A 58 1.24 -7.45 2.13
CA THR A 58 0.40 -7.00 3.25
C THR A 58 -0.92 -7.79 3.28
N ALA A 59 -1.58 -7.95 2.13
CA ALA A 59 -2.82 -8.73 2.03
C ALA A 59 -2.61 -10.20 2.41
N ILE A 60 -1.55 -10.85 1.90
CA ILE A 60 -1.21 -12.24 2.21
C ILE A 60 -0.93 -12.42 3.71
N LEU A 61 -0.15 -11.54 4.32
CA LEU A 61 0.22 -11.64 5.74
C LEU A 61 -0.92 -11.31 6.70
N ASN A 62 -1.97 -10.63 6.23
CA ASN A 62 -3.20 -10.36 6.98
C ASN A 62 -4.36 -11.24 6.50
N GLU A 63 -4.06 -12.36 5.84
CA GLU A 63 -5.04 -13.40 5.48
C GLU A 63 -6.23 -12.88 4.65
N CYS A 64 -6.01 -11.85 3.83
CA CYS A 64 -7.05 -11.33 2.95
C CYS A 64 -7.37 -12.34 1.84
N GLU A 65 -8.67 -12.64 1.68
CA GLU A 65 -9.16 -13.54 0.62
C GLU A 65 -9.26 -12.86 -0.74
N ILE A 66 -9.47 -11.54 -0.75
CA ILE A 66 -9.72 -10.74 -1.96
C ILE A 66 -8.70 -9.61 -2.04
N PHE A 67 -8.08 -9.46 -3.21
CA PHE A 67 -7.21 -8.33 -3.53
C PHE A 67 -7.90 -7.41 -4.54
N LEU A 68 -8.42 -6.27 -4.07
CA LEU A 68 -9.11 -5.31 -4.93
C LEU A 68 -8.11 -4.33 -5.57
N THR A 69 -7.98 -4.40 -6.89
CA THR A 69 -7.09 -3.53 -7.67
C THR A 69 -7.74 -3.09 -8.98
N ASN A 70 -7.36 -1.90 -9.47
CA ASN A 70 -7.69 -1.43 -10.81
C ASN A 70 -6.53 -1.62 -11.80
N ASP A 71 -5.37 -2.09 -11.32
CA ASP A 71 -4.25 -2.45 -12.19
C ASP A 71 -4.52 -3.84 -12.78
N LYS A 72 -4.66 -3.93 -14.10
CA LYS A 72 -4.95 -5.18 -14.82
C LYS A 72 -3.74 -6.10 -14.95
N GLN A 73 -2.55 -5.60 -14.65
CA GLN A 73 -1.31 -6.39 -14.71
C GLN A 73 -1.05 -7.17 -13.41
N LEU A 74 -1.91 -7.00 -12.41
CA LEU A 74 -1.81 -7.57 -11.07
C LEU A 74 -3.08 -8.38 -10.76
#